data_AF-A0A8T4LEW9-F1
#
_entry.id   AF-A0A8T4LEW9-F1
#
_cell.length_a   1.000
_cell.length_b   1.000
_cell.length_c   1.000
_cell.angle_alpha   90.00
_cell.angle_beta   90.00
_cell.angle_gamma   90.00
#
_symmetry.space_group_name_H-M   'P 1'
#
loop_
_entity.id
_entity.type
_entity.pdbx_description
1 polymer ?
#
loop_
_entity_poly.entity_id
_entity_poly.type
_entity_poly.pdbx_seq_one_letter_code
_entity_poly.pdbx_strand_id
1 'polypeptide(L)'
;MENKLILFAVIFSMLAASVITISTFPGASASVVSNESIQAKENIAKAEVCLDEMISKNISVVRANESYVSGVQLYDAKQSYVVKGISDYTKINEYLIEVCTIRDDALKASDELKVFIDSYNEISQTTNLSEFDGTYNKIIASFNGERFEETISLIDDGYKEMLDIQARQSALNVFYKEQARTLKNFVIGNWKYILIIVVVTLVVLNASWRAIRRTILKRKMNNLFAQREALNSLIKEIQKKYFEQGKISEFEFETKLKRYKEMMLDVERQIPLVKEEMVRVEKLKPSKDNVIKDREKTESVTKVRTILRRKKLRISRTKRHIGRKVSKNKKFK
;
A
#
# COMPACT_ATOMS: atom_id res chain seq x y z
N MET A 1 43.08 15.05 -13.57
CA MET A 1 43.00 16.52 -13.43
C MET A 1 44.00 17.23 -14.35
N GLU A 2 44.32 16.67 -15.52
CA GLU A 2 45.35 17.22 -16.44
C GLU A 2 44.81 17.64 -17.81
N ASN A 3 43.56 17.31 -18.16
CA ASN A 3 42.98 17.68 -19.46
C ASN A 3 42.19 19.00 -19.49
N LYS A 4 42.08 19.73 -18.37
CA LYS A 4 41.40 21.03 -18.33
C LYS A 4 42.33 22.22 -18.59
N LEU A 5 43.65 22.02 -18.54
CA LEU A 5 44.64 23.10 -18.72
C LEU A 5 45.01 23.34 -20.19
N ILE A 6 44.82 22.35 -21.06
CA ILE A 6 45.14 22.46 -22.50
C ILE A 6 44.04 23.20 -23.27
N LEU A 7 42.78 23.13 -22.81
CA LEU A 7 41.67 23.82 -23.50
C LEU A 7 41.66 25.34 -23.29
N PHE A 8 42.21 25.84 -22.17
CA PHE A 8 42.32 27.28 -21.89
C PHE A 8 43.48 27.97 -22.60
N ALA A 9 44.53 27.23 -22.97
CA ALA A 9 45.69 27.80 -23.66
C ALA A 9 45.44 28.08 -25.15
N VAL A 10 44.52 27.33 -25.80
CA VAL A 10 44.22 27.52 -27.22
C VAL A 10 43.37 28.77 -27.45
N ILE A 11 42.46 29.10 -26.53
CA ILE A 11 41.57 30.27 -26.63
C ILE A 11 42.34 31.59 -26.38
N PHE A 12 43.44 31.57 -25.63
CA PHE A 12 44.25 32.78 -25.37
C PHE A 12 45.28 33.10 -26.47
N SER A 13 45.57 32.16 -27.38
CA SER A 13 46.60 32.35 -28.42
C SER A 13 46.10 33.05 -29.70
N MET A 14 44.79 33.22 -29.87
CA MET A 14 44.21 33.89 -31.05
C MET A 14 44.06 35.41 -30.91
N LEU A 15 44.44 36.00 -29.76
CA LEU A 15 44.20 37.41 -29.44
C LEU A 15 45.44 38.33 -29.61
N ALA A 16 46.57 37.84 -30.12
CA ALA A 16 47.85 38.57 -30.07
C ALA A 16 48.58 38.76 -31.42
N ALA A 17 47.89 38.72 -32.57
CA ALA A 17 48.54 38.95 -33.85
C ALA A 17 47.68 39.74 -34.84
N SER A 18 47.56 41.06 -34.62
CA SER A 18 47.24 42.00 -35.70
C SER A 18 47.61 43.42 -35.31
N VAL A 19 48.89 43.75 -35.47
CA VAL A 19 49.43 45.10 -35.40
C VAL A 19 49.84 45.51 -36.81
N ILE A 20 49.05 46.45 -37.36
CA ILE A 20 49.37 47.51 -38.33
C ILE A 20 49.69 47.13 -39.80
N THR A 21 48.78 47.52 -40.69
CA THR A 21 49.09 48.41 -41.83
C THR A 21 47.88 49.32 -42.11
N ILE A 22 48.02 50.60 -41.77
CA ILE A 22 47.09 51.67 -42.16
C ILE A 22 47.57 52.20 -43.52
N SER A 23 46.90 51.81 -44.60
CA SER A 23 46.98 52.50 -45.89
C SER A 23 45.72 53.34 -46.08
N THR A 24 45.89 54.65 -46.11
CA THR A 24 44.87 55.66 -46.39
C THR A 24 44.27 55.45 -47.78
N PHE A 25 43.00 55.07 -47.84
CA PHE A 25 42.15 55.18 -49.04
C PHE A 25 41.14 56.32 -48.82
N PRO A 26 41.09 57.34 -49.72
CA PRO A 26 40.04 58.34 -49.72
C PRO A 26 38.84 57.80 -50.49
N GLY A 27 37.71 57.65 -49.79
CA GLY A 27 36.49 57.12 -50.39
C GLY A 27 35.43 56.83 -49.34
N ALA A 28 35.12 57.82 -48.49
CA ALA A 28 33.99 57.75 -47.57
C ALA A 28 32.68 57.73 -48.38
N SER A 29 32.23 56.54 -48.76
CA SER A 29 30.80 56.28 -48.85
C SER A 29 30.35 55.94 -47.44
N ALA A 30 29.88 56.95 -46.72
CA ALA A 30 29.15 56.74 -45.48
C ALA A 30 27.94 55.87 -45.83
N SER A 31 28.05 54.56 -45.61
CA SER A 31 26.89 53.68 -45.57
C SER A 31 25.97 54.24 -44.49
N VAL A 32 24.80 54.69 -44.90
CA VAL A 32 23.73 55.08 -43.98
C VAL A 32 23.38 53.82 -43.17
N VAL A 33 23.98 53.69 -41.99
CA VAL A 33 23.64 52.66 -41.01
C VAL A 33 22.17 52.88 -40.67
N SER A 34 21.31 51.94 -41.07
CA SER A 34 19.88 52.08 -40.83
C SER A 34 19.60 51.97 -39.32
N ASN A 35 18.59 52.68 -38.82
CA ASN A 35 18.24 52.74 -37.41
C ASN A 35 18.01 51.33 -36.81
N GLU A 36 17.51 50.41 -37.63
CA GLU A 36 17.23 49.00 -37.28
C GLU A 36 18.50 48.19 -37.01
N SER A 37 19.61 48.51 -37.69
CA SER A 37 20.89 47.81 -37.48
C SER A 37 21.59 48.19 -36.17
N ILE A 38 21.37 49.43 -35.70
CA ILE A 38 21.81 49.90 -34.39
C ILE A 38 21.01 49.19 -33.30
N GLN A 39 19.68 49.15 -33.46
CA GLN A 39 18.80 48.44 -32.54
C GLN A 39 19.14 46.95 -32.43
N ALA A 40 19.43 46.27 -33.54
CA ALA A 40 19.85 44.87 -33.52
C ALA A 40 21.16 44.67 -32.73
N LYS A 41 22.15 45.56 -32.89
CA LYS A 41 23.40 45.51 -32.12
C LYS A 41 23.17 45.73 -30.62
N GLU A 42 22.29 46.65 -30.25
CA GLU A 42 21.90 46.83 -28.84
C GLU A 42 21.22 45.58 -28.27
N ASN A 43 20.36 44.93 -29.06
CA ASN A 43 19.69 43.69 -28.65
C ASN A 43 20.67 42.52 -28.48
N ILE A 44 21.77 42.46 -29.26
CA ILE A 44 22.85 41.47 -29.05
C ILE A 44 23.49 41.67 -27.67
N ALA A 45 23.86 42.91 -27.33
CA ALA A 45 24.46 43.20 -26.02
C ALA A 45 23.49 42.90 -24.87
N LYS A 46 22.20 43.19 -25.03
CA LYS A 46 21.16 42.83 -24.04
C LYS A 46 21.02 41.31 -23.87
N ALA A 47 21.02 40.56 -24.98
CA ALA A 47 20.90 39.11 -24.94
C ALA A 47 22.11 38.45 -24.26
N GLU A 48 23.32 39.00 -24.44
CA GLU A 48 24.53 38.56 -23.73
C GLU A 48 24.39 38.75 -22.21
N VAL A 49 23.90 39.91 -21.77
CA VAL A 49 23.60 40.16 -20.34
C VAL A 49 22.54 39.18 -19.81
N CYS A 50 21.51 38.86 -20.60
CA CYS A 50 20.49 37.89 -20.23
C CYS A 50 21.07 36.48 -20.03
N LEU A 51 22.03 36.05 -20.88
CA LEU A 51 22.74 34.77 -20.73
C LEU A 51 23.64 34.75 -19.50
N ASP A 52 24.42 35.82 -19.29
CA ASP A 52 25.32 35.94 -18.13
C ASP A 52 24.54 35.85 -16.81
N GLU A 53 23.35 36.45 -16.76
CA GLU A 53 22.47 36.36 -15.59
C GLU A 53 22.05 34.90 -15.30
N MET A 54 21.63 34.15 -16.33
CA MET A 54 21.29 32.73 -16.19
C MET A 54 22.49 31.89 -15.71
N ILE A 55 23.67 32.12 -16.30
CA ILE A 55 24.92 31.44 -15.93
C ILE A 55 25.27 31.74 -14.48
N SER A 56 25.15 33.00 -14.05
CA SER A 56 25.46 33.42 -12.67
C SER A 56 24.57 32.73 -11.62
N LYS A 57 23.35 32.35 -12.01
CA LYS A 57 22.38 31.62 -11.19
C LYS A 57 22.45 30.11 -11.38
N ASN A 58 23.43 29.62 -12.15
CA ASN A 58 23.60 28.20 -12.46
C ASN A 58 22.36 27.57 -13.14
N ILE A 59 21.69 28.35 -13.99
CA ILE A 59 20.59 27.90 -14.83
C ILE A 59 21.17 27.48 -16.19
N SER A 60 20.63 26.39 -16.75
CA SER A 60 21.07 25.92 -18.07
C SER A 60 20.70 26.92 -19.16
N VAL A 61 21.62 27.16 -20.10
CA VAL A 61 21.51 28.20 -21.14
C VAL A 61 21.48 27.61 -22.55
N VAL A 62 21.24 26.31 -22.73
CA VAL A 62 21.38 25.65 -24.03
C VAL A 62 20.41 26.24 -25.06
N ARG A 63 19.11 26.25 -24.77
CA ARG A 63 18.03 26.82 -25.60
C ARG A 63 18.22 28.31 -25.83
N ALA A 64 18.53 29.06 -24.77
CA ALA A 64 18.77 30.51 -24.86
C ALA A 64 19.98 30.82 -25.74
N ASN A 65 21.08 30.06 -25.60
CA ASN A 65 22.28 30.22 -26.40
C ASN A 65 22.05 29.84 -27.87
N GLU A 66 21.23 28.83 -28.17
CA GLU A 66 20.84 28.51 -29.55
C GLU A 66 20.13 29.68 -30.25
N SER A 67 19.16 30.33 -29.58
CA SER A 67 18.51 31.53 -30.10
C SER A 67 19.49 32.71 -30.25
N TYR A 68 20.38 32.91 -29.28
CA TYR A 68 21.43 33.95 -29.35
C TYR A 68 22.35 33.75 -30.55
N VAL A 69 22.94 32.55 -30.69
CA VAL A 69 23.85 32.21 -31.80
C VAL A 69 23.15 32.38 -33.15
N SER A 70 21.88 31.97 -33.26
CA SER A 70 21.09 32.14 -34.47
C SER A 70 20.89 33.61 -34.83
N GLY A 71 20.57 34.45 -33.84
CA GLY A 71 20.42 35.90 -34.02
C GLY A 71 21.72 36.58 -34.47
N VAL A 72 22.84 36.26 -33.83
CA VAL A 72 24.17 36.80 -34.16
C VAL A 72 24.62 36.37 -35.55
N GLN A 73 24.50 35.09 -35.90
CA GLN A 73 24.86 34.60 -37.24
C GLN A 73 24.05 35.28 -38.34
N LEU A 74 22.74 35.48 -38.12
CA LEU A 74 21.90 36.21 -39.06
C LEU A 74 22.29 37.69 -39.17
N TYR A 75 22.67 38.33 -38.07
CA TYR A 75 23.17 39.71 -38.07
C TYR A 75 24.46 39.85 -38.87
N ASP A 76 25.45 39.00 -38.60
CA ASP A 76 26.75 39.02 -39.29
C ASP A 76 26.60 38.73 -40.78
N ALA A 77 25.78 37.74 -41.12
CA ALA A 77 25.42 37.45 -42.51
C ALA A 77 24.77 38.68 -43.15
N LYS A 78 23.79 39.32 -42.50
CA LYS A 78 23.10 40.49 -43.04
C LYS A 78 24.07 41.65 -43.29
N GLN A 79 24.99 41.95 -42.36
CA GLN A 79 26.00 43.00 -42.52
C GLN A 79 26.85 42.81 -43.78
N SER A 80 27.13 41.57 -44.18
CA SER A 80 27.82 41.28 -45.44
C SER A 80 27.00 41.58 -46.72
N TYR A 81 25.65 41.67 -46.63
CA TYR A 81 24.72 41.90 -47.74
C TYR A 81 24.12 43.32 -47.83
N VAL A 82 24.23 44.16 -46.78
CA VAL A 82 23.56 45.50 -46.69
C VAL A 82 23.97 46.49 -47.80
N VAL A 83 24.99 46.18 -48.60
CA VAL A 83 25.39 46.96 -49.80
C VAL A 83 24.23 47.20 -50.79
N LYS A 84 23.10 46.47 -50.70
CA LYS A 84 21.98 46.52 -51.68
C LYS A 84 20.64 47.11 -51.19
N GLY A 85 20.58 47.77 -50.03
CA GLY A 85 19.48 48.73 -49.72
C GLY A 85 18.13 48.18 -49.24
N ILE A 86 18.04 46.96 -48.70
CA ILE A 86 16.82 46.47 -48.01
C ILE A 86 17.21 45.90 -46.62
N SER A 87 16.78 46.58 -45.56
CA SER A 87 17.23 46.41 -44.17
C SER A 87 16.15 45.86 -43.22
N ASP A 88 15.56 44.73 -43.54
CA ASP A 88 14.70 44.03 -42.57
C ASP A 88 15.53 43.24 -41.55
N TYR A 89 15.44 43.64 -40.28
CA TYR A 89 16.09 43.02 -39.11
C TYR A 89 15.10 42.33 -38.16
N THR A 90 13.82 42.21 -38.55
CA THR A 90 12.74 41.73 -37.68
C THR A 90 13.07 40.36 -37.07
N LYS A 91 13.47 39.38 -37.89
CA LYS A 91 13.80 38.03 -37.44
C LYS A 91 15.02 37.96 -36.51
N ILE A 92 16.01 38.85 -36.71
CA ILE A 92 17.19 38.93 -35.82
C ILE A 92 16.73 39.40 -34.44
N ASN A 93 15.89 40.44 -34.40
CA ASN A 93 15.34 40.95 -33.16
C ASN A 93 14.44 39.91 -32.46
N GLU A 94 13.64 39.13 -33.19
CA GLU A 94 12.84 38.03 -32.63
C GLU A 94 13.72 37.03 -31.86
N TYR A 95 14.78 36.51 -32.48
CA TYR A 95 15.69 35.58 -31.82
C TYR A 95 16.39 36.19 -30.59
N LEU A 96 16.82 37.46 -30.68
CA LEU A 96 17.53 38.12 -29.58
C LEU A 96 16.60 38.47 -28.40
N ILE A 97 15.33 38.83 -28.68
CA ILE A 97 14.32 39.07 -27.66
C ILE A 97 13.94 37.75 -26.97
N GLU A 98 13.82 36.67 -27.75
CA GLU A 98 13.52 35.32 -27.24
C GLU A 98 14.51 34.89 -26.14
N VAL A 99 15.80 35.22 -26.27
CA VAL A 99 16.83 34.94 -25.24
C VAL A 99 16.42 35.48 -23.87
N CYS A 100 15.98 36.74 -23.83
CA CYS A 100 15.58 37.37 -22.57
C CYS A 100 14.21 36.87 -22.07
N THR A 101 13.30 36.48 -22.97
CA THR A 101 12.05 35.80 -22.60
C THR A 101 12.34 34.44 -21.94
N ILE A 102 13.21 33.62 -22.55
CA ILE A 102 13.65 32.33 -21.99
C ILE A 102 14.27 32.54 -20.60
N ARG A 103 15.11 33.57 -20.44
CA ARG A 103 15.67 33.93 -19.12
C ARG A 103 14.55 34.24 -18.13
N ASP A 104 13.59 35.11 -18.47
CA ASP A 104 12.53 35.51 -17.56
C ASP A 104 11.71 34.31 -17.09
N ASP A 105 11.36 33.41 -18.00
CA ASP A 105 10.66 32.17 -17.69
C ASP A 105 11.52 31.24 -16.82
N ALA A 106 12.82 31.13 -17.11
CA ALA A 106 13.74 30.29 -16.34
C ALA A 106 13.94 30.79 -14.91
N LEU A 107 14.08 32.10 -14.71
CA LEU A 107 14.20 32.72 -13.40
C LEU A 107 12.93 32.48 -12.57
N LYS A 108 11.76 32.72 -13.18
CA LYS A 108 10.48 32.47 -12.54
C LYS A 108 10.31 31.00 -12.17
N ALA A 109 10.56 30.09 -13.11
CA ALA A 109 10.46 28.65 -12.86
C ALA A 109 11.45 28.19 -11.78
N SER A 110 12.66 28.75 -11.73
CA SER A 110 13.65 28.44 -10.70
C SER A 110 13.20 28.87 -9.32
N ASP A 111 12.66 30.08 -9.19
CA ASP A 111 12.17 30.61 -7.91
C ASP A 111 10.96 29.80 -7.42
N GLU A 112 9.99 29.52 -8.29
CA GLU A 112 8.82 28.70 -7.96
C GLU A 112 9.21 27.26 -7.62
N LEU A 113 10.14 26.66 -8.37
CA LEU A 113 10.63 25.31 -8.10
C LEU A 113 11.30 25.22 -6.73
N LYS A 114 12.07 26.24 -6.34
CA LYS A 114 12.69 26.29 -5.02
C LYS A 114 11.64 26.29 -3.91
N VAL A 115 10.64 27.17 -4.02
CA VAL A 115 9.53 27.24 -3.05
C VAL A 115 8.75 25.92 -2.99
N PHE A 116 8.54 25.29 -4.15
CA PHE A 116 7.89 23.99 -4.26
C PHE A 116 8.68 22.87 -3.57
N ILE A 117 10.00 22.80 -3.79
CA ILE A 117 10.86 21.79 -3.14
C ILE A 117 10.87 21.98 -1.62
N ASP A 118 10.94 23.21 -1.14
CA ASP A 118 10.86 23.51 0.30
C ASP A 118 9.52 23.04 0.89
N SER A 119 8.41 23.31 0.19
CA SER A 119 7.05 22.88 0.57
C SER A 119 6.92 21.35 0.60
N TYR A 120 7.46 20.67 -0.43
CA TYR A 120 7.49 19.21 -0.52
C TYR A 120 8.25 18.60 0.66
N ASN A 121 9.43 19.13 0.97
CA ASN A 121 10.25 18.66 2.08
C ASN A 121 9.54 18.83 3.43
N GLU A 122 8.85 19.94 3.66
CA GLU A 122 8.06 20.16 4.89
C GLU A 122 6.91 19.13 5.01
N ILE A 123 6.14 18.94 3.95
CA ILE A 123 4.98 18.03 3.96
C ILE A 123 5.41 16.57 4.09
N SER A 124 6.53 16.18 3.46
CA SER A 124 7.09 14.83 3.52
C SER A 124 7.42 14.35 4.94
N GLN A 125 7.63 15.27 5.90
CA GLN A 125 7.89 14.92 7.29
C GLN A 125 6.66 14.36 8.02
N THR A 126 5.46 14.73 7.57
CA THR A 126 4.19 14.41 8.24
C THR A 126 3.28 13.51 7.42
N THR A 127 3.44 13.51 6.10
CA THR A 127 2.56 12.88 5.14
C THR A 127 3.38 11.95 4.26
N ASN A 128 2.90 10.72 4.03
CA ASN A 128 3.58 9.81 3.11
C ASN A 128 3.31 10.27 1.67
N LEU A 129 4.34 10.72 0.97
CA LEU A 129 4.28 11.23 -0.40
C LEU A 129 4.81 10.24 -1.46
N SER A 130 4.93 8.95 -1.14
CA SER A 130 5.41 7.94 -2.11
C SER A 130 4.59 7.87 -3.41
N GLU A 131 3.29 8.20 -3.35
CA GLU A 131 2.44 8.28 -4.54
C GLU A 131 2.80 9.49 -5.44
N PHE A 132 3.45 10.51 -4.88
CA PHE A 132 3.79 11.77 -5.54
C PHE A 132 5.14 11.75 -6.27
N ASP A 133 5.98 10.73 -6.06
CA ASP A 133 7.32 10.63 -6.65
C ASP A 133 7.31 10.78 -8.19
N GLY A 134 6.25 10.27 -8.84
CA GLY A 134 6.08 10.39 -10.30
C GLY A 134 5.92 11.84 -10.76
N THR A 135 5.12 12.64 -10.06
CA THR A 135 4.88 14.05 -10.37
C THR A 135 6.10 14.90 -10.02
N TYR A 136 6.72 14.66 -8.87
CA TYR A 136 7.97 15.31 -8.47
C TYR A 136 9.07 15.15 -9.53
N ASN A 137 9.32 13.92 -9.99
CA ASN A 137 10.35 13.65 -10.99
C ASN A 137 10.03 14.30 -12.35
N LYS A 138 8.76 14.41 -12.73
CA LYS A 138 8.35 15.12 -13.96
C LYS A 138 8.65 16.62 -13.90
N ILE A 139 8.38 17.26 -12.76
CA ILE A 139 8.69 18.69 -12.55
C ILE A 139 10.20 18.93 -12.70
N ILE A 140 11.01 18.11 -12.01
CA ILE A 140 12.47 18.22 -12.06
C ILE A 140 13.00 17.96 -13.48
N ALA A 141 12.47 16.95 -14.18
CA ALA A 141 12.85 16.65 -15.55
C ALA A 141 12.47 17.77 -16.52
N SER A 142 11.31 18.39 -16.35
CA SER A 142 10.85 19.52 -17.17
C SER A 142 11.78 20.73 -17.03
N PHE A 143 12.16 21.07 -15.80
CA PHE A 143 13.08 22.18 -15.53
C PHE A 143 14.47 21.91 -16.11
N ASN A 144 15.01 20.72 -15.88
CA ASN A 144 16.32 20.31 -16.43
C ASN A 144 16.31 20.21 -17.96
N GLY A 145 15.15 19.95 -18.56
CA GLY A 145 14.92 19.96 -20.00
C GLY A 145 14.68 21.35 -20.58
N GLU A 146 14.87 22.42 -19.80
CA GLU A 146 14.67 23.82 -20.19
C GLU A 146 13.24 24.11 -20.70
N ARG A 147 12.25 23.38 -20.19
CA ARG A 147 10.82 23.63 -20.46
C ARG A 147 10.22 24.41 -19.29
N PHE A 148 10.68 25.64 -19.12
CA PHE A 148 10.36 26.46 -17.95
C PHE A 148 8.86 26.77 -17.83
N GLU A 149 8.20 26.98 -18.97
CA GLU A 149 6.77 27.24 -19.07
C GLU A 149 5.96 26.01 -18.63
N GLU A 150 6.37 24.82 -19.06
CA GLU A 150 5.77 23.54 -18.64
C GLU A 150 6.05 23.26 -17.16
N THR A 151 7.23 23.62 -16.66
CA THR A 151 7.62 23.46 -15.25
C THR A 151 6.68 24.22 -14.33
N ILE A 152 6.40 25.49 -14.62
CA ILE A 152 5.48 26.33 -13.85
C ILE A 152 4.08 25.67 -13.79
N SER A 153 3.57 25.22 -14.95
CA SER A 153 2.27 24.53 -15.00
C SER A 153 2.27 23.23 -14.20
N LEU A 154 3.35 22.43 -14.26
CA LEU A 154 3.45 21.18 -13.52
C LEU A 154 3.58 21.41 -12.00
N ILE A 155 4.19 22.51 -11.56
CA ILE A 155 4.27 22.90 -10.15
C ILE A 155 2.87 23.15 -9.59
N ASP A 156 2.03 23.91 -10.31
CA ASP A 156 0.64 24.17 -9.90
C ASP A 156 -0.17 22.88 -9.74
N ASP A 157 -0.03 21.94 -10.68
CA ASP A 157 -0.68 20.64 -10.58
C ASP A 157 -0.08 19.78 -9.47
N GLY A 158 1.23 19.86 -9.27
CA GLY A 158 1.93 19.23 -8.15
C GLY A 158 1.40 19.68 -6.79
N TYR A 159 1.17 20.98 -6.60
CA TYR A 159 0.56 21.50 -5.38
C TYR A 159 -0.85 20.93 -5.14
N LYS A 160 -1.70 20.88 -6.17
CA LYS A 160 -3.06 20.32 -6.04
C LYS A 160 -3.02 18.86 -5.63
N GLU A 161 -2.16 18.06 -6.26
CA GLU A 161 -2.02 16.64 -5.95
C GLU A 161 -1.47 16.42 -4.54
N MET A 162 -0.45 17.18 -4.13
CA MET A 162 0.10 17.11 -2.77
C MET A 162 -0.95 17.48 -1.70
N LEU A 163 -1.75 18.51 -1.94
CA LEU A 163 -2.86 18.89 -1.05
C LEU A 163 -3.95 17.82 -1.00
N ASP A 164 -4.27 17.16 -2.12
CA ASP A 164 -5.23 16.06 -2.15
C ASP A 164 -4.72 14.85 -1.35
N ILE A 165 -3.45 14.48 -1.51
CA ILE A 165 -2.81 13.40 -0.73
C ILE A 165 -2.87 13.73 0.77
N GLN A 166 -2.50 14.95 1.17
CA GLN A 166 -2.55 15.40 2.56
C GLN A 166 -3.98 15.40 3.11
N ALA A 167 -4.94 15.87 2.34
CA ALA A 167 -6.36 15.90 2.71
C ALA A 167 -6.91 14.49 2.90
N ARG A 168 -6.61 13.55 2.00
CA ARG A 168 -7.03 12.15 2.11
C ARG A 168 -6.45 11.47 3.35
N GLN A 169 -5.15 11.63 3.62
CA GLN A 169 -4.52 11.04 4.80
C GLN A 169 -5.05 11.66 6.10
N SER A 170 -5.28 12.98 6.11
CA SER A 170 -5.89 13.67 7.25
C SER A 170 -7.33 13.20 7.50
N ALA A 171 -8.13 13.08 6.44
CA ALA A 171 -9.50 12.58 6.51
C ALA A 171 -9.55 11.13 7.02
N LEU A 172 -8.66 10.26 6.52
CA LEU A 172 -8.54 8.88 7.01
C LEU A 172 -8.15 8.84 8.49
N ASN A 173 -7.16 9.64 8.91
CA ASN A 173 -6.75 9.70 10.31
C ASN A 173 -7.87 10.18 11.23
N VAL A 174 -8.64 11.19 10.83
CA VAL A 174 -9.82 11.65 11.58
C VAL A 174 -10.87 10.55 11.62
N PHE A 175 -11.18 9.93 10.48
CA PHE A 175 -12.16 8.84 10.40
C PHE A 175 -11.78 7.65 11.27
N TYR A 176 -10.52 7.20 11.25
CA TYR A 176 -10.02 6.13 12.11
C TYR A 176 -10.07 6.52 13.59
N LYS A 177 -9.70 7.75 13.95
CA LYS A 177 -9.79 8.21 15.35
C LYS A 177 -11.23 8.22 15.84
N GLU A 178 -12.18 8.72 15.04
CA GLU A 178 -13.60 8.78 15.41
C GLU A 178 -14.23 7.38 15.49
N GLN A 179 -13.94 6.50 14.52
CA GLN A 179 -14.40 5.11 14.58
C GLN A 179 -13.78 4.34 15.75
N ALA A 180 -12.46 4.48 15.98
CA ALA A 180 -11.78 3.83 17.09
C ALA A 180 -12.33 4.32 18.44
N ARG A 181 -12.64 5.62 18.57
CA ARG A 181 -13.26 6.17 19.77
C ARG A 181 -14.67 5.60 19.99
N THR A 182 -15.46 5.48 18.94
CA THR A 182 -16.82 4.91 18.99
C THR A 182 -16.77 3.43 19.38
N LEU A 183 -15.90 2.64 18.74
CA LEU A 183 -15.70 1.23 19.07
C LEU A 183 -15.17 1.06 20.50
N LYS A 184 -14.20 1.87 20.91
CA LYS A 184 -13.66 1.85 22.28
C LYS A 184 -14.75 2.14 23.30
N ASN A 185 -15.55 3.18 23.08
CA ASN A 185 -16.66 3.53 23.96
C ASN A 185 -17.73 2.42 24.00
N PHE A 186 -18.04 1.80 22.86
CA PHE A 186 -18.96 0.67 22.78
C PHE A 186 -18.45 -0.53 23.57
N VAL A 187 -17.17 -0.89 23.43
CA VAL A 187 -16.55 -2.01 24.16
C VAL A 187 -16.50 -1.72 25.66
N ILE A 188 -16.10 -0.52 26.08
CA ILE A 188 -16.05 -0.14 27.50
C ILE A 188 -17.46 -0.12 28.10
N GLY A 189 -18.46 0.43 27.39
CA GLY A 189 -19.84 0.47 27.86
C GLY A 189 -20.48 -0.91 27.96
N ASN A 190 -20.12 -1.83 27.06
CA ASN A 190 -20.78 -3.14 26.92
C ASN A 190 -19.89 -4.34 27.28
N TRP A 191 -18.77 -4.13 27.99
CA TRP A 191 -17.78 -5.21 28.23
C TRP A 191 -18.39 -6.46 28.90
N LYS A 192 -19.36 -6.27 29.81
CA LYS A 192 -20.08 -7.37 30.46
C LYS A 192 -20.92 -8.19 29.48
N TYR A 193 -21.62 -7.53 28.57
CA TYR A 193 -22.43 -8.21 27.54
C TYR A 193 -21.56 -8.94 26.53
N ILE A 194 -20.47 -8.31 26.09
CA ILE A 194 -19.48 -8.94 25.20
C ILE A 194 -18.94 -10.23 25.84
N LEU A 195 -18.59 -10.20 27.13
CA LEU A 195 -18.10 -11.39 27.85
C LEU A 195 -19.14 -12.52 27.87
N ILE A 196 -20.40 -12.20 28.16
CA ILE A 196 -21.49 -13.19 28.14
C ILE A 196 -21.64 -13.81 26.74
N ILE A 197 -21.66 -12.98 25.69
CA ILE A 197 -21.77 -13.44 24.30
C ILE A 197 -20.59 -14.35 23.95
N VAL A 198 -19.36 -13.99 24.30
CA VAL A 198 -18.16 -14.80 24.04
C VAL A 198 -18.26 -16.17 24.73
N VAL A 199 -18.69 -16.22 26.00
CA VAL A 199 -18.87 -17.48 26.73
C VAL A 199 -19.96 -18.34 26.08
N VAL A 200 -21.11 -17.74 25.72
CA VAL A 200 -22.19 -18.45 25.04
C VAL A 200 -21.73 -18.99 23.69
N THR A 201 -21.03 -18.19 22.88
CA THR A 201 -20.49 -18.61 21.58
C THR A 201 -19.47 -19.75 21.74
N LEU A 202 -18.60 -19.73 22.75
CA LEU A 202 -17.67 -20.83 23.03
C LEU A 202 -18.39 -22.13 23.39
N VAL A 203 -19.46 -22.05 24.19
CA VAL A 203 -20.29 -23.22 24.54
C VAL A 203 -20.98 -23.78 23.29
N VAL A 204 -21.56 -22.92 22.46
CA VAL A 204 -22.22 -23.32 21.20
C VAL A 204 -21.23 -23.92 20.21
N LEU A 205 -20.04 -23.33 20.05
CA LEU A 205 -18.98 -23.86 19.18
C LEU A 205 -18.51 -25.24 19.65
N ASN A 206 -18.28 -25.42 20.95
CA ASN A 206 -17.89 -26.72 21.51
C ASN A 206 -18.97 -27.79 21.29
N ALA A 207 -20.26 -27.46 21.49
CA ALA A 207 -21.35 -28.36 21.22
C ALA A 207 -21.47 -28.70 19.72
N SER A 208 -21.37 -27.68 18.86
CA SER A 208 -21.45 -27.81 17.39
C SER A 208 -20.30 -28.65 16.83
N TRP A 209 -19.08 -28.49 17.33
CA TRP A 209 -17.92 -29.26 16.88
C TRP A 209 -18.14 -30.77 17.03
N ARG A 210 -18.79 -31.19 18.12
CA ARG A 210 -19.12 -32.61 18.36
C ARG A 210 -20.15 -33.12 17.36
N ALA A 211 -21.20 -32.34 17.10
CA ALA A 211 -22.23 -32.69 16.13
C ALA A 211 -21.67 -32.78 14.70
N ILE A 212 -20.82 -31.82 14.31
CA ILE A 212 -20.13 -31.81 13.01
C ILE A 212 -19.24 -33.04 12.88
N ARG A 213 -18.39 -33.34 13.86
CA ARG A 213 -17.50 -34.50 13.81
C ARG A 213 -18.27 -35.82 13.68
N ARG A 214 -19.38 -35.97 14.41
CA ARG A 214 -20.25 -37.16 14.28
C ARG A 214 -20.83 -37.29 12.87
N THR A 215 -21.27 -36.17 12.29
CA THR A 215 -21.85 -36.15 10.95
C THR A 215 -20.80 -36.51 9.88
N ILE A 216 -19.59 -35.99 10.01
CA ILE A 216 -18.46 -36.32 9.13
C ILE A 216 -18.14 -37.82 9.20
N LEU A 217 -18.02 -38.39 10.41
CA LEU A 217 -17.74 -39.81 10.59
C LEU A 217 -18.87 -40.70 10.03
N LYS A 218 -20.13 -40.32 10.22
CA LYS A 218 -21.27 -41.05 9.64
C LYS A 218 -21.26 -41.02 8.11
N ARG A 219 -20.97 -39.87 7.50
CA ARG A 219 -20.82 -39.75 6.04
C ARG A 219 -19.66 -40.60 5.54
N LYS A 220 -18.50 -40.56 6.22
CA LYS A 220 -17.34 -41.39 5.90
C LYS A 220 -17.68 -42.88 5.96
N MET A 221 -18.40 -43.31 6.99
CA MET A 221 -18.87 -44.69 7.13
C MET A 221 -19.79 -45.12 5.98
N ASN A 222 -20.78 -44.28 5.65
CA ASN A 222 -21.69 -44.56 4.54
C ASN A 222 -20.95 -44.65 3.20
N ASN A 223 -19.97 -43.77 2.96
CA ASN A 223 -19.14 -43.82 1.76
C ASN A 223 -18.31 -45.11 1.68
N LEU A 224 -17.72 -45.55 2.80
CA LEU A 224 -16.98 -46.83 2.85
C LEU A 224 -17.89 -48.02 2.57
N PHE A 225 -19.13 -48.02 3.07
CA PHE A 225 -20.11 -49.07 2.75
C PHE A 225 -20.52 -49.05 1.27
N ALA A 226 -20.81 -47.87 0.71
CA ALA A 226 -21.14 -47.74 -0.71
C ALA A 226 -19.97 -48.19 -1.61
N GLN A 227 -18.74 -47.85 -1.23
CA GLN A 227 -17.54 -48.28 -1.95
C GLN A 227 -17.35 -49.80 -1.89
N ARG A 228 -17.59 -50.42 -0.73
CA ARG A 228 -17.56 -51.88 -0.58
C ARG A 228 -18.57 -52.55 -1.49
N GLU A 229 -19.80 -52.04 -1.53
CA GLU A 229 -20.87 -52.57 -2.36
C GLU A 229 -20.57 -52.43 -3.85
N ALA A 230 -20.04 -51.28 -4.28
CA ALA A 230 -19.59 -51.05 -5.65
C ALA A 230 -18.40 -51.96 -6.05
N LEU A 231 -17.44 -52.20 -5.16
CA LEU A 231 -16.34 -53.14 -5.43
C LEU A 231 -16.87 -54.57 -5.57
N ASN A 232 -17.82 -54.97 -4.73
CA ASN A 232 -18.44 -56.30 -4.82
C ASN A 232 -19.24 -56.47 -6.12
N SER A 233 -19.96 -55.44 -6.58
CA SER A 233 -20.65 -55.50 -7.86
C SER A 233 -19.68 -55.60 -9.05
N LEU A 234 -18.57 -54.86 -9.03
CA LEU A 234 -17.51 -54.96 -10.05
C LEU A 234 -16.85 -56.35 -10.07
N ILE A 235 -16.60 -56.95 -8.89
CA ILE A 235 -16.09 -58.32 -8.78
C ILE A 235 -17.07 -59.33 -9.41
N LYS A 236 -18.37 -59.20 -9.13
CA LYS A 236 -19.40 -60.06 -9.75
C LYS A 236 -19.49 -59.85 -11.25
N GLU A 237 -19.43 -58.61 -11.72
CA GLU A 237 -19.49 -58.27 -13.14
C GLU A 237 -18.31 -58.85 -13.91
N ILE A 238 -17.10 -58.75 -13.36
CA ILE A 238 -15.91 -59.26 -14.04
C ILE A 238 -15.87 -60.79 -14.04
N GLN A 239 -16.33 -61.45 -12.97
CA GLN A 239 -16.54 -62.89 -12.93
C GLN A 239 -17.52 -63.34 -14.01
N LYS A 240 -18.65 -62.63 -14.16
CA LYS A 240 -19.63 -62.88 -15.21
C LYS A 240 -19.04 -62.74 -16.62
N LYS A 241 -18.28 -61.67 -16.88
CA LYS A 241 -17.63 -61.43 -18.18
C LYS A 241 -16.62 -62.51 -18.55
N TYR A 242 -15.89 -63.06 -17.58
CA TYR A 242 -14.93 -64.13 -17.79
C TYR A 242 -15.61 -65.50 -17.96
N PHE A 243 -16.35 -65.96 -16.95
CA PHE A 243 -16.88 -67.34 -16.89
C PHE A 243 -18.10 -67.57 -17.76
N GLU A 244 -19.01 -66.60 -17.87
CA GLU A 244 -20.25 -66.79 -18.66
C GLU A 244 -20.10 -66.27 -20.08
N GLN A 245 -19.43 -65.14 -20.27
CA GLN A 245 -19.41 -64.44 -21.56
C GLN A 245 -18.14 -64.68 -22.38
N GLY A 246 -17.04 -65.13 -21.77
CA GLY A 246 -15.75 -65.30 -22.43
C GLY A 246 -15.18 -64.02 -23.07
N LYS A 247 -15.59 -62.83 -22.59
CA LYS A 247 -15.29 -61.53 -23.23
C LYS A 247 -13.94 -60.93 -22.87
N ILE A 248 -13.25 -61.47 -21.88
CA ILE A 248 -11.98 -60.94 -21.37
C ILE A 248 -10.97 -62.08 -21.24
N SER A 249 -9.69 -61.76 -21.45
CA SER A 249 -8.60 -62.73 -21.27
C SER A 249 -8.39 -63.09 -19.80
N GLU A 250 -7.81 -64.26 -19.53
CA GLU A 250 -7.46 -64.72 -18.18
C GLU A 250 -6.57 -63.71 -17.45
N PHE A 251 -5.52 -63.22 -18.14
CA PHE A 251 -4.61 -62.21 -17.60
C PHE A 251 -5.33 -60.91 -17.20
N GLU A 252 -6.27 -60.44 -18.03
CA GLU A 252 -7.06 -59.24 -17.74
C GLU A 252 -8.01 -59.45 -16.54
N PHE A 253 -8.63 -60.63 -16.47
CA PHE A 253 -9.48 -61.04 -15.35
C PHE A 253 -8.69 -61.05 -14.03
N GLU A 254 -7.56 -61.75 -13.99
CA GLU A 254 -6.71 -61.86 -12.79
C GLU A 254 -6.21 -60.50 -12.32
N THR A 255 -5.72 -59.66 -13.24
CA THR A 255 -5.19 -58.33 -12.94
C THR A 255 -6.27 -57.42 -12.31
N LYS A 256 -7.46 -57.36 -12.91
CA LYS A 256 -8.56 -56.53 -12.39
C LYS A 256 -9.13 -57.09 -11.10
N LEU A 257 -9.29 -58.42 -10.99
CA LEU A 257 -9.78 -59.08 -9.78
C LEU A 257 -8.84 -58.82 -8.60
N LYS A 258 -7.54 -58.97 -8.80
CA LYS A 258 -6.51 -58.66 -7.78
C LYS A 258 -6.65 -57.22 -7.31
N ARG A 259 -6.72 -56.26 -8.24
CA ARG A 259 -6.87 -54.84 -7.92
C ARG A 259 -8.15 -54.53 -7.14
N TYR A 260 -9.29 -55.12 -7.51
CA TYR A 260 -10.54 -54.94 -6.76
C TYR A 260 -10.49 -55.57 -5.37
N LYS A 261 -9.86 -56.74 -5.21
CA LYS A 261 -9.65 -57.39 -3.91
C LYS A 261 -8.75 -56.56 -3.00
N GLU A 262 -7.67 -55.98 -3.52
CA GLU A 262 -6.78 -55.08 -2.78
C GLU A 262 -7.55 -53.84 -2.29
N MET A 263 -8.30 -53.16 -3.16
CA MET A 263 -9.15 -52.03 -2.78
C MET A 263 -10.21 -52.43 -1.74
N MET A 264 -10.80 -53.63 -1.86
CA MET A 264 -11.80 -54.12 -0.91
C MET A 264 -11.20 -54.37 0.48
N LEU A 265 -9.99 -54.95 0.53
CA LEU A 265 -9.26 -55.13 1.79
C LEU A 265 -8.96 -53.79 2.48
N ASP A 266 -8.59 -52.75 1.73
CA ASP A 266 -8.36 -51.43 2.29
C ASP A 266 -9.64 -50.79 2.84
N VAL A 267 -10.76 -50.94 2.14
CA VAL A 267 -12.07 -50.49 2.63
C VAL A 267 -12.47 -51.25 3.90
N GLU A 268 -12.28 -52.58 3.92
CA GLU A 268 -12.58 -53.40 5.09
C GLU A 268 -11.69 -53.10 6.30
N ARG A 269 -10.44 -52.68 6.09
CA ARG A 269 -9.55 -52.18 7.16
C ARG A 269 -9.99 -50.82 7.70
N GLN A 270 -10.53 -49.94 6.86
CA GLN A 270 -10.95 -48.60 7.28
C GLN A 270 -12.26 -48.57 8.06
N ILE A 271 -13.20 -49.48 7.77
CA ILE A 271 -14.47 -49.59 8.49
C ILE A 271 -14.30 -49.72 10.02
N PRO A 272 -13.51 -50.66 10.57
CA PRO A 272 -13.35 -50.80 12.01
C PRO A 272 -12.67 -49.57 12.64
N LEU A 273 -11.73 -48.93 11.94
CA LEU A 273 -11.08 -47.70 12.42
C LEU A 273 -12.09 -46.55 12.58
N VAL A 274 -12.92 -46.30 11.55
CA VAL A 274 -13.96 -45.27 11.62
C VAL A 274 -15.04 -45.64 12.65
N LYS A 275 -15.34 -46.94 12.80
CA LYS A 275 -16.28 -47.43 13.83
C LYS A 275 -15.75 -47.17 15.24
N GLU A 276 -14.47 -47.40 15.49
CA GLU A 276 -13.83 -47.09 16.77
C GLU A 276 -13.85 -45.58 17.05
N GLU A 277 -13.52 -44.76 16.06
CA GLU A 277 -13.59 -43.30 16.17
C GLU A 277 -15.00 -42.81 16.51
N MET A 278 -16.04 -43.40 15.90
CA MET A 278 -17.43 -43.08 16.24
C MET A 278 -17.77 -43.45 17.69
N VAL A 279 -17.32 -44.61 18.17
CA VAL A 279 -17.53 -45.03 19.57
C VAL A 279 -16.81 -44.09 20.53
N ARG A 280 -15.60 -43.64 20.21
CA ARG A 280 -14.86 -42.65 21.02
C ARG A 280 -15.61 -41.32 21.10
N VAL A 281 -16.16 -40.83 19.98
CA VAL A 281 -16.97 -39.60 19.94
C VAL A 281 -18.29 -39.76 20.71
N GLU A 282 -18.89 -40.95 20.72
CA GLU A 282 -20.16 -41.23 21.42
C GLU A 282 -19.99 -41.44 22.94
N LYS A 283 -18.90 -42.09 23.39
CA LYS A 283 -18.57 -42.27 24.82
C LYS A 283 -18.30 -40.95 25.56
N LEU A 284 -18.03 -39.86 24.85
CA LEU A 284 -17.88 -38.51 25.41
C LEU A 284 -19.23 -37.83 25.71
N LYS A 285 -20.37 -38.50 25.49
CA LYS A 285 -21.65 -38.05 26.05
C LYS A 285 -21.59 -38.24 27.58
N PRO A 286 -21.85 -37.21 28.39
CA PRO A 286 -22.13 -37.44 29.80
C PRO A 286 -23.34 -38.38 29.88
N SER A 287 -23.14 -39.59 30.39
CA SER A 287 -24.23 -40.53 30.61
C SER A 287 -25.30 -39.83 31.45
N LYS A 288 -26.58 -39.96 31.04
CA LYS A 288 -27.72 -39.43 31.81
C LYS A 288 -27.66 -39.86 33.28
N ASP A 289 -27.07 -41.02 33.57
CA ASP A 289 -26.92 -41.57 34.92
C ASP A 289 -25.95 -40.75 35.80
N ASN A 290 -24.92 -40.14 35.21
CA ASN A 290 -24.00 -39.26 35.95
C ASN A 290 -24.66 -37.91 36.27
N VAL A 291 -25.48 -37.40 35.34
CA VAL A 291 -26.25 -36.15 35.56
C VAL A 291 -27.32 -36.33 36.65
N ILE A 292 -27.91 -37.52 36.77
CA ILE A 292 -28.89 -37.84 37.82
C ILE A 292 -28.20 -38.00 39.19
N LYS A 293 -27.06 -38.72 39.27
CA LYS A 293 -26.28 -38.85 40.50
C LYS A 293 -25.76 -37.51 41.04
N ASP A 294 -25.31 -36.61 40.16
CA ASP A 294 -24.83 -35.29 40.58
C ASP A 294 -25.97 -34.38 41.07
N ARG A 295 -27.18 -34.52 40.52
CA ARG A 295 -28.40 -33.86 41.03
C ARG A 295 -28.83 -34.38 42.41
N GLU A 296 -28.79 -35.69 42.62
CA GLU A 296 -29.16 -36.31 43.90
C GLU A 296 -28.16 -35.96 45.03
N LYS A 297 -26.87 -35.84 44.67
CA LYS A 297 -25.81 -35.41 45.59
C LYS A 297 -25.92 -33.91 45.93
N THR A 298 -26.33 -33.06 44.99
CA THR A 298 -26.55 -31.63 45.25
C THR A 298 -27.84 -31.37 46.05
N GLU A 299 -28.89 -32.16 45.87
CA GLU A 299 -30.11 -32.09 46.70
C GLU A 299 -29.88 -32.59 48.14
N SER A 300 -29.12 -33.67 48.32
CA SER A 300 -28.78 -34.16 49.66
C SER A 300 -27.91 -33.17 50.44
N VAL A 301 -26.93 -32.53 49.78
CA VAL A 301 -26.10 -31.49 50.40
C VAL A 301 -26.93 -30.24 50.77
N THR A 302 -27.88 -29.82 49.93
CA THR A 302 -28.77 -28.69 50.26
C THR A 302 -29.77 -29.02 51.39
N LYS A 303 -30.28 -30.26 51.47
CA LYS A 303 -31.06 -30.74 52.63
C LYS A 303 -30.24 -30.74 53.92
N VAL A 304 -28.99 -31.23 53.90
CA VAL A 304 -28.11 -31.21 55.08
C VAL A 304 -27.80 -29.78 55.53
N ARG A 305 -27.51 -28.87 54.58
CA ARG A 305 -27.22 -27.46 54.87
C ARG A 305 -28.42 -26.73 55.49
N THR A 306 -29.64 -27.02 55.02
CA THR A 306 -30.87 -26.44 55.60
C THR A 306 -31.18 -27.01 57.00
N ILE A 307 -30.93 -28.30 57.25
CA ILE A 307 -31.06 -28.92 58.58
C ILE A 307 -30.07 -28.32 59.57
N LEU A 308 -28.79 -28.17 59.19
CA LEU A 308 -27.76 -27.55 60.03
C LEU A 308 -28.10 -26.09 60.38
N ARG A 309 -28.63 -25.34 59.41
CA ARG A 309 -29.09 -23.95 59.63
C ARG A 309 -30.25 -23.89 60.63
N ARG A 310 -31.21 -24.83 60.55
CA ARG A 310 -32.30 -24.96 61.53
C ARG A 310 -31.80 -25.34 62.93
N LYS A 311 -30.82 -26.25 63.04
CA LYS A 311 -30.23 -26.67 64.33
C LYS A 311 -29.47 -25.51 65.00
N LYS A 312 -28.71 -24.74 64.23
CA LYS A 312 -28.00 -23.53 64.71
C LYS A 312 -28.97 -22.45 65.22
N LEU A 313 -30.11 -22.27 64.55
CA LEU A 313 -31.19 -21.36 64.98
C LEU A 313 -31.90 -21.81 66.27
N ARG A 314 -32.03 -23.13 66.51
CA ARG A 314 -32.57 -23.64 67.79
C ARG A 314 -31.61 -23.39 68.95
N ILE A 315 -30.32 -23.65 68.77
CA ILE A 315 -29.29 -23.42 69.81
C ILE A 315 -29.20 -21.93 70.19
N SER A 316 -29.34 -21.00 69.24
CA SER A 316 -29.34 -19.56 69.54
C SER A 316 -30.57 -19.12 70.34
N ARG A 317 -31.76 -19.72 70.10
CA ARG A 317 -32.97 -19.48 70.89
C ARG A 317 -32.84 -20.03 72.32
N THR A 318 -32.25 -21.21 72.50
CA THR A 318 -32.03 -21.79 73.84
C THR A 318 -31.03 -20.98 74.66
N LYS A 319 -29.93 -20.49 74.04
CA LYS A 319 -28.98 -19.58 74.72
C LYS A 319 -29.64 -18.27 75.16
N ARG A 320 -30.58 -17.70 74.37
CA ARG A 320 -31.35 -16.51 74.78
C ARG A 320 -32.28 -16.78 75.95
N HIS A 321 -32.89 -17.96 76.03
CA HIS A 321 -33.73 -18.34 77.18
C HIS A 321 -32.93 -18.59 78.47
N ILE A 322 -31.75 -19.21 78.37
CA ILE A 322 -30.86 -19.43 79.52
C ILE A 322 -30.30 -18.09 80.02
N GLY A 323 -29.88 -17.19 79.12
CA GLY A 323 -29.43 -15.84 79.50
C GLY A 323 -30.52 -15.03 80.23
N ARG A 324 -31.79 -15.17 79.83
CA ARG A 324 -32.92 -14.53 80.53
C ARG A 324 -33.21 -15.13 81.92
N LYS A 325 -32.99 -16.43 82.14
CA LYS A 325 -33.15 -17.05 83.47
C LYS A 325 -32.03 -16.63 84.44
N VAL A 326 -30.78 -16.53 83.96
CA VAL A 326 -29.65 -16.09 84.79
C VAL A 326 -29.76 -14.60 85.16
N SER A 327 -30.31 -13.76 84.27
CA SER A 327 -30.59 -12.34 84.56
C SER A 327 -31.66 -12.13 85.64
N LYS A 328 -32.64 -13.04 85.78
CA LYS A 328 -33.68 -12.93 86.83
C LYS A 328 -33.18 -13.34 88.22
N ASN A 329 -32.22 -14.26 88.32
CA ASN A 329 -31.64 -14.66 89.62
C ASN A 329 -30.62 -13.65 90.18
N LYS A 330 -30.13 -12.71 89.37
CA LYS A 330 -29.20 -11.66 89.82
C LYS A 330 -29.91 -10.41 90.38
N LYS A 331 -31.24 -10.40 90.41
CA LYS A 331 -32.07 -9.31 90.98
C LYS A 331 -32.65 -9.61 92.36
N PHE A 332 -32.32 -10.75 92.96
CA PHE A 332 -32.78 -11.17 94.29
C PHE A 332 -31.62 -11.53 95.24
N LYS A 333 -30.45 -10.92 95.03
CA LYS A 333 -29.35 -10.97 95.98
C LYS A 333 -28.90 -9.56 96.32
#